data_AF-A0AB36GS12-F1
#
_entry.id   AF-A0AB36GS12-F1
#
_cell.length_a   1.000
_cell.length_b   1.000
_cell.length_c   1.000
_cell.angle_alpha   90.00
_cell.angle_beta   90.00
_cell.angle_gamma   90.00
#
_symmetry.space_group_name_H-M   'P 1'
#
loop_
_entity.id
_entity.type
_entity.pdbx_description
1 polymer ?
#
loop_
_entity_poly.entity_id
_entity_poly.type
_entity_poly.pdbx_seq_one_letter_code
_entity_poly.pdbx_strand_id
1 'polypeptide(L)'
;MTIRAEFQPTVDEFMSNLESFATGDYLKEEEKEFWEAPFDATVLPDLRNILESFLDDLDKLPDDPEGGLLSAAVRPSVEKLAAFNRKNADAVLEPEEKEELTELIHSASAATGADDDALGQLPELDF
;
A
#
# COMPACT_ATOMS: atom_id res chain seq x y z
N MET A 1 -4.21 18.92 -8.94
CA MET A 1 -4.69 17.97 -7.91
C MET A 1 -3.43 17.26 -7.42
N THR A 2 -3.32 16.96 -6.13
CA THR A 2 -2.16 16.23 -5.61
C THR A 2 -2.32 14.75 -5.91
N ILE A 3 -1.23 14.01 -6.10
CA ILE A 3 -1.22 12.55 -6.25
C ILE A 3 -1.91 11.93 -5.03
N ARG A 4 -1.64 12.46 -3.84
CA ARG A 4 -2.34 12.10 -2.61
C ARG A 4 -3.85 12.14 -2.71
N ALA A 5 -4.41 13.22 -3.26
CA ALA A 5 -5.86 13.38 -3.37
C ALA A 5 -6.46 12.51 -4.49
N GLU A 6 -5.70 12.29 -5.57
CA GLU A 6 -6.12 11.45 -6.70
C GLU A 6 -6.24 9.97 -6.31
N PHE A 7 -5.27 9.46 -5.54
CA PHE A 7 -5.20 8.05 -5.14
C PHE A 7 -5.80 7.75 -3.76
N GLN A 8 -6.30 8.76 -3.04
CA GLN A 8 -6.97 8.55 -1.75
C GLN A 8 -8.13 7.55 -1.84
N PRO A 9 -9.00 7.57 -2.86
CA PRO A 9 -10.11 6.60 -2.96
C PRO A 9 -9.61 5.16 -3.04
N THR A 10 -8.53 4.89 -3.76
CA THR A 10 -7.91 3.56 -3.85
C THR A 10 -7.34 3.12 -2.51
N VAL A 11 -6.66 4.01 -1.78
CA VAL A 11 -6.20 3.72 -0.41
C VAL A 11 -7.38 3.42 0.51
N ASP A 12 -8.45 4.23 0.46
CA ASP A 12 -9.61 4.03 1.31
C ASP A 12 -10.33 2.70 1.02
N GLU A 13 -10.44 2.31 -0.25
CA GLU A 13 -11.00 1.01 -0.67
C GLU A 13 -10.14 -0.16 -0.16
N PHE A 14 -8.82 -0.11 -0.39
CA PHE A 14 -7.87 -1.12 0.09
C PHE A 14 -7.96 -1.30 1.61
N MET A 15 -7.94 -0.19 2.36
CA MET A 15 -8.04 -0.24 3.82
C MET A 15 -9.39 -0.78 4.30
N SER A 16 -10.48 -0.46 3.60
CA SER A 16 -11.82 -0.98 3.91
C SER A 16 -11.91 -2.49 3.70
N ASN A 17 -11.30 -3.02 2.65
CA ASN A 17 -11.27 -4.47 2.40
C ASN A 17 -10.50 -5.19 3.50
N LEU A 18 -9.33 -4.67 3.88
CA LEU A 18 -8.54 -5.22 5.00
C LEU A 18 -9.28 -5.17 6.33
N GLU A 19 -9.99 -4.07 6.61
CA GLU A 19 -10.81 -3.95 7.83
C GLU A 19 -11.96 -4.98 7.84
N SER A 20 -12.61 -5.17 6.70
CA SER A 20 -13.66 -6.19 6.53
C SER A 20 -13.11 -7.60 6.83
N PHE A 21 -11.93 -7.93 6.31
CA PHE A 21 -11.26 -9.21 6.59
C PHE A 21 -10.82 -9.36 8.05
N ALA A 22 -10.27 -8.32 8.67
CA ALA A 22 -9.79 -8.37 10.04
C ALA A 22 -10.91 -8.40 11.09
N THR A 23 -12.10 -7.90 10.74
CA THR A 23 -13.26 -7.83 11.66
C THR A 23 -14.33 -8.87 11.35
N GLY A 24 -14.27 -9.47 10.17
CA GLY A 24 -15.26 -10.41 9.67
C GLY A 24 -16.64 -9.76 9.59
N ASP A 25 -16.76 -8.47 9.28
CA ASP A 25 -18.04 -7.76 9.25
C ASP A 25 -19.04 -8.35 8.23
N TYR A 26 -18.52 -9.05 7.21
CA TYR A 26 -19.27 -9.81 6.22
C TYR A 26 -19.84 -11.14 6.76
N LEU A 27 -19.40 -11.59 7.93
CA LEU A 27 -19.85 -12.83 8.57
C LEU A 27 -21.09 -12.58 9.44
N LYS A 28 -22.01 -13.54 9.45
CA LYS A 28 -23.12 -13.59 10.41
C LYS A 28 -22.59 -13.90 11.81
N GLU A 29 -23.37 -13.54 12.83
CA GLU A 29 -23.00 -13.81 14.23
C GLU A 29 -22.71 -15.29 14.51
N GLU A 30 -23.50 -16.20 13.89
CA GLU A 30 -23.29 -17.66 14.00
C GLU A 30 -22.00 -18.14 13.33
N GLU A 31 -21.50 -17.44 12.32
CA GLU A 31 -20.23 -17.74 11.65
C GLU A 31 -19.03 -17.21 12.46
N LYS A 32 -19.26 -16.26 13.38
CA LYS A 32 -18.21 -15.68 14.25
C LYS A 32 -17.86 -16.53 15.47
N GLU A 33 -18.68 -17.53 15.83
CA GLU A 33 -18.50 -18.31 17.07
C GLU A 33 -17.14 -19.05 17.14
N PHE A 34 -16.64 -19.51 15.99
CA PHE A 34 -15.36 -20.23 15.88
C PHE A 34 -14.40 -19.57 14.88
N TRP A 35 -14.70 -18.34 14.47
CA TRP A 35 -13.86 -17.60 13.55
C TRP A 35 -12.79 -16.84 14.32
N GLU A 36 -11.56 -16.94 13.84
CA GLU A 36 -10.44 -16.14 14.30
C GLU A 36 -10.04 -15.18 13.19
N ALA A 37 -9.80 -13.92 13.55
CA ALA A 37 -9.35 -12.92 12.60
C ALA A 37 -7.99 -13.34 12.01
N PRO A 38 -7.77 -13.11 10.70
CA PRO A 38 -6.48 -13.43 10.06
C PRO A 38 -5.33 -12.61 10.65
N PHE A 39 -5.61 -11.38 11.09
CA PHE A 39 -4.66 -10.48 11.74
C PHE A 39 -5.39 -9.46 12.64
N ASP A 40 -4.63 -8.71 13.43
CA ASP A 40 -5.16 -7.68 14.33
C ASP A 40 -5.51 -6.38 13.58
N ALA A 41 -6.79 -6.05 13.49
CA ALA A 41 -7.28 -4.83 12.82
C ALA A 41 -6.66 -3.53 13.37
N THR A 42 -6.17 -3.52 14.62
CA THR A 42 -5.57 -2.33 15.23
C THR A 42 -4.26 -1.89 14.58
N VAL A 43 -3.67 -2.73 13.72
CA VAL A 43 -2.45 -2.40 12.97
C VAL A 43 -2.72 -1.62 11.68
N LEU A 44 -3.97 -1.59 11.20
CA LEU A 44 -4.35 -0.95 9.94
C LEU A 44 -4.08 0.57 9.87
N PRO A 45 -4.23 1.36 10.95
CA PRO A 45 -3.82 2.77 10.92
C PRO A 45 -2.33 2.98 10.61
N ASP A 46 -1.45 2.08 11.05
CA ASP A 46 -0.01 2.16 10.74
C ASP A 46 0.24 1.91 9.24
N LEU A 47 -0.44 0.92 8.65
CA LEU A 47 -0.38 0.63 7.22
C LEU A 47 -0.88 1.82 6.39
N ARG A 48 -2.04 2.38 6.76
CA ARG A 48 -2.59 3.58 6.13
C ARG A 48 -1.53 4.67 6.12
N ASN A 49 -0.95 5.01 7.27
CA ASN A 49 0.08 6.06 7.35
C ASN A 49 1.27 5.82 6.41
N ILE A 50 1.69 4.57 6.17
CA ILE A 50 2.76 4.24 5.21
C ILE A 50 2.32 4.59 3.78
N LEU A 51 1.14 4.15 3.36
CA LEU A 51 0.60 4.42 2.01
C LEU A 51 0.36 5.91 1.79
N GLU A 52 -0.19 6.57 2.80
CA GLU A 52 -0.48 7.99 2.77
C GLU A 52 0.81 8.83 2.66
N SER A 53 1.83 8.48 3.44
CA SER A 53 3.14 9.14 3.37
C SER A 53 3.84 8.89 2.03
N PHE A 54 3.69 7.69 1.45
CA PHE A 54 4.22 7.38 0.13
C PHE A 54 3.67 8.32 -0.94
N LEU A 55 2.36 8.51 -0.97
CA LEU A 55 1.71 9.41 -1.93
C LEU A 55 2.11 10.87 -1.68
N ASP A 56 2.20 11.30 -0.43
CA ASP A 56 2.70 12.64 -0.07
C ASP A 56 4.17 12.86 -0.48
N ASP A 57 4.99 11.81 -0.49
CA ASP A 57 6.38 11.87 -0.93
C ASP A 57 6.49 11.98 -2.46
N LEU A 58 5.60 11.33 -3.22
CA LEU A 58 5.50 11.50 -4.67
C LEU A 58 5.10 12.93 -5.07
N ASP A 59 4.19 13.57 -4.33
CA ASP A 59 3.79 14.97 -4.54
C ASP A 59 4.96 15.98 -4.39
N LYS A 60 6.08 15.57 -3.77
CA LYS A 60 7.28 16.41 -3.59
C LYS A 60 8.28 16.25 -4.73
N LEU A 61 8.10 15.26 -5.60
CA LEU A 61 8.99 15.05 -6.73
C LEU A 61 8.78 16.12 -7.80
N PRO A 62 9.82 16.43 -8.59
CA PRO A 62 9.62 17.21 -9.81
C PRO A 62 8.75 16.42 -10.79
N ASP A 63 8.05 17.14 -11.68
CA ASP A 63 7.39 16.54 -12.83
C ASP A 63 8.42 15.78 -13.69
N ASP A 64 8.05 14.61 -14.20
CA ASP A 64 8.90 13.72 -15.02
C ASP A 64 10.25 13.37 -14.34
N PRO A 65 10.21 12.75 -13.14
CA PRO A 65 11.42 12.42 -12.41
C PRO A 65 12.19 11.27 -13.09
N GLU A 66 13.51 11.40 -13.17
CA GLU A 66 14.38 10.31 -13.63
C GLU A 66 14.25 9.07 -12.72
N GLY A 67 14.40 7.88 -13.31
CA GLY A 67 14.19 6.60 -12.60
C GLY A 67 14.98 6.42 -11.31
N GLY A 68 16.22 6.93 -11.25
CA GLY A 68 17.02 6.88 -10.02
C GLY A 68 16.42 7.70 -8.87
N LEU A 69 15.86 8.87 -9.18
CA LEU A 69 15.22 9.74 -8.20
C LEU A 69 13.88 9.13 -7.75
N LEU A 70 13.07 8.67 -8.70
CA LEU A 70 11.79 8.02 -8.43
C LEU A 70 11.99 6.76 -7.56
N SER A 71 12.87 5.85 -7.97
CA SER A 71 13.20 4.62 -7.22
C SER A 71 13.70 4.93 -5.81
N ALA A 72 14.52 5.97 -5.65
CA ALA A 72 15.00 6.40 -4.32
C ALA A 72 13.87 6.95 -3.43
N ALA A 73 12.84 7.58 -4.01
CA ALA A 73 11.68 8.08 -3.28
C ALA A 73 10.71 6.95 -2.88
N VAL A 74 10.54 5.93 -3.73
CA VAL A 74 9.63 4.80 -3.46
C VAL A 74 10.21 3.78 -2.48
N ARG A 75 11.53 3.53 -2.55
CA ARG A 75 12.22 2.49 -1.76
C ARG A 75 11.95 2.54 -0.24
N PRO A 76 11.98 3.70 0.44
CA PRO A 76 11.68 3.76 1.87
C PRO A 76 10.28 3.25 2.22
N SER A 77 9.30 3.44 1.33
CA SER A 77 7.93 2.96 1.54
C SER A 77 7.83 1.45 1.36
N VAL A 78 8.50 0.88 0.36
CA VAL A 78 8.63 -0.58 0.21
C VAL A 78 9.27 -1.22 1.45
N GLU A 79 10.36 -0.64 1.95
CA GLU A 79 11.02 -1.13 3.17
C GLU A 79 10.12 -1.04 4.41
N LYS A 80 9.32 0.03 4.53
CA LYS A 80 8.32 0.17 5.61
C LYS A 80 7.21 -0.86 5.50
N LEU A 81 6.71 -1.15 4.30
CA LEU A 81 5.70 -2.20 4.07
C LEU A 81 6.24 -3.57 4.45
N ALA A 82 7.48 -3.89 4.05
CA ALA A 82 8.14 -5.14 4.43
C ALA A 82 8.31 -5.26 5.96
N ALA A 83 8.78 -4.20 6.61
CA ALA A 83 8.95 -4.17 8.05
C ALA A 83 7.61 -4.25 8.81
N PHE A 84 6.58 -3.57 8.30
CA PHE A 84 5.23 -3.63 8.82
C PHE A 84 4.68 -5.06 8.75
N ASN A 85 4.75 -5.70 7.57
CA ASN A 85 4.18 -7.04 7.41
C ASN A 85 4.89 -8.05 8.31
N ARG A 86 6.23 -8.02 8.35
CA ARG A 86 7.02 -8.90 9.22
C ARG A 86 6.72 -8.71 10.71
N LYS A 87 6.49 -7.47 11.15
CA LYS A 87 6.08 -7.16 12.53
C LYS A 87 4.73 -7.81 12.87
N ASN A 88 3.87 -7.98 11.88
CA ASN A 88 2.54 -8.57 11.99
C ASN A 88 2.50 -10.03 11.50
N ALA A 89 3.62 -10.75 11.63
CA ALA A 89 3.76 -12.16 11.28
C ALA A 89 3.43 -12.50 9.82
N ASP A 90 3.65 -11.54 8.92
CA ASP A 90 3.44 -11.65 7.48
C ASP A 90 1.98 -11.96 7.08
N ALA A 91 1.02 -11.63 7.96
CA ALA A 91 -0.39 -11.98 7.82
C ALA A 91 -1.28 -10.87 7.25
N VAL A 92 -0.75 -9.65 7.05
CA VAL A 92 -1.55 -8.49 6.63
C VAL A 92 -1.43 -8.22 5.13
N LEU A 93 -0.22 -8.31 4.59
CA LEU A 93 0.08 -8.13 3.17
C LEU A 93 0.42 -9.51 2.59
N GLU A 94 -0.60 -10.25 2.19
CA GLU A 94 -0.47 -11.54 1.50
C GLU A 94 -0.18 -11.30 -0.01
N PRO A 95 0.01 -12.35 -0.84
CA PRO A 95 0.31 -12.17 -2.26
C PRO A 95 -0.71 -11.26 -2.97
N GLU A 96 -1.99 -11.39 -2.67
CA GLU A 96 -3.07 -10.61 -3.25
C GLU A 96 -2.96 -9.12 -2.91
N GLU A 97 -2.73 -8.76 -1.65
CA GLU A 97 -2.51 -7.37 -1.24
C GLU A 97 -1.22 -6.79 -1.83
N LYS A 98 -0.18 -7.60 -2.00
CA LYS A 98 1.07 -7.15 -2.65
C LYS A 98 0.83 -6.82 -4.12
N GLU A 99 0.07 -7.62 -4.84
CA GLU A 99 -0.29 -7.34 -6.23
C GLU A 99 -1.03 -5.99 -6.34
N GLU A 100 -2.04 -5.76 -5.50
CA GLU A 100 -2.79 -4.50 -5.47
C GLU A 100 -1.88 -3.31 -5.09
N LEU A 101 -1.01 -3.47 -4.09
CA LEU A 101 -0.06 -2.42 -3.71
C LEU A 101 0.99 -2.14 -4.79
N THR A 102 1.43 -3.17 -5.53
CA THR A 102 2.33 -2.99 -6.68
C THR A 102 1.64 -2.16 -7.77
N GLU A 103 0.36 -2.42 -8.06
CA GLU A 103 -0.41 -1.62 -9.01
C GLU A 103 -0.61 -0.17 -8.54
N LEU A 104 -0.90 0.03 -7.25
CA LEU A 104 -1.02 1.36 -6.64
C LEU A 104 0.31 2.13 -6.73
N ILE A 105 1.42 1.50 -6.34
CA ILE A 105 2.76 2.11 -6.38
C ILE A 105 3.11 2.51 -7.81
N HIS A 106 2.87 1.61 -8.78
CA HIS A 106 3.15 1.89 -10.19
C HIS A 106 2.29 3.04 -10.72
N SER A 107 0.97 2.99 -10.49
CA SER A 107 0.03 4.00 -11.00
C SER A 107 0.25 5.38 -10.38
N ALA A 108 0.50 5.45 -9.07
CA ALA A 108 0.82 6.70 -8.39
C ALA A 108 2.17 7.26 -8.85
N SER A 109 3.17 6.40 -9.06
CA SER A 109 4.46 6.81 -9.61
C SER A 109 4.32 7.36 -11.03
N ALA A 110 3.49 6.75 -11.87
CA ALA A 110 3.21 7.24 -13.22
C ALA A 110 2.52 8.62 -13.22
N ALA A 111 1.74 8.93 -12.19
CA ALA A 111 1.10 10.24 -12.02
C ALA A 111 2.11 11.39 -11.77
N THR A 112 3.37 11.09 -11.46
CA THR A 112 4.46 12.09 -11.45
C THR A 112 4.88 12.54 -12.86
N GLY A 113 4.39 11.87 -13.90
CA GLY A 113 4.78 12.09 -15.29
C GLY A 113 6.01 11.30 -15.74
N ALA A 114 6.56 10.44 -14.87
CA ALA A 114 7.68 9.56 -15.19
C ALA A 114 7.42 8.68 -16.42
N ASP A 115 8.45 8.47 -17.23
CA ASP A 115 8.41 7.59 -18.40
C ASP A 115 8.53 6.09 -18.06
N ASP A 116 8.30 5.24 -19.04
CA ASP A 116 8.36 3.77 -18.88
C ASP A 116 9.74 3.29 -18.41
N ASP A 117 10.83 3.97 -18.81
CA ASP A 117 12.19 3.65 -18.41
C ASP A 117 12.44 3.96 -16.93
N ALA A 118 11.85 5.04 -16.41
CA ALA A 118 11.88 5.39 -15.00
C ALA A 118 10.99 4.46 -14.16
N LEU A 119 9.77 4.16 -14.65
CA LEU A 119 8.84 3.24 -13.99
C LEU A 119 9.40 1.81 -13.91
N GLY A 120 10.15 1.37 -14.92
CA GLY A 120 10.84 0.06 -14.91
C GLY A 120 11.95 -0.07 -13.85
N GLN A 121 12.29 1.00 -13.13
CA GLN A 121 13.30 1.00 -12.06
C GLN A 121 12.68 1.00 -10.64
N LEU A 122 11.36 0.95 -10.55
CA LEU A 122 10.67 0.88 -9.27
C LEU A 122 11.07 -0.40 -8.51
N PRO A 123 11.24 -0.30 -7.18
CA PRO A 123 11.47 -1.48 -6.35
C PRO A 123 10.22 -2.37 -6.29
N GLU A 124 10.43 -3.70 -6.27
CA GLU A 124 9.37 -4.70 -6.12
C GLU A 124 9.03 -4.97 -4.64
N LEU A 125 7.84 -5.51 -4.36
CA LEU A 125 7.42 -5.98 -3.04
C LEU A 125 7.79 -7.47 -2.86
N ASP A 126 9.08 -7.77 -2.67
CA ASP A 126 9.64 -9.13 -2.68
C ASP A 126 9.82 -9.79 -1.30
N PHE A 127 9.10 -9.30 -0.28
CA PHE A 127 9.23 -9.74 1.12
C PHE A 127 8.24 -10.82 1.53
#